data_AF-A0A0Q7YID0-F1
#
_entry.id   AF-A0A0Q7YID0-F1
#
_cell.length_a   1.000
_cell.length_b   1.000
_cell.length_c   1.000
_cell.angle_alpha   90.00
_cell.angle_beta   90.00
_cell.angle_gamma   90.00
#
_symmetry.space_group_name_H-M   'P 1'
#
loop_
_entity.id
_entity.type
_entity.pdbx_description
1 polymer ?
#
loop_
_entity_poly.entity_id
_entity_poly.type
_entity_poly.pdbx_seq_one_letter_code
_entity_poly.pdbx_strand_id
1 'polypeptide(L)'
;MIAVFIGRLFIAVIFVVSGINKLIHVADTNAMISAAGLPGGLAIPTGLFELIAGVCIALGIATRLVSILLAGFVLLTILFFHREFTDPMQAMAAMKNLAIAGGLLCLFGYGNTRWSYDALRQRRRDELARHNAEARLTEAELRAARAEGRAEAVGAPVVVEKRPFWRR
;
A
#
# COMPACT_ATOMS: atom_id res chain seq x y z
N MET A 1 0.18 6.83 18.35
CA MET A 1 0.05 7.14 16.90
C MET A 1 1.03 8.22 16.44
N ILE A 2 1.24 9.29 17.23
CA ILE A 2 2.24 10.34 16.95
C ILE A 2 3.66 9.77 16.72
N ALA A 3 4.10 8.81 17.55
CA ALA A 3 5.42 8.19 17.41
C ALA A 3 5.67 7.53 16.04
N VAL A 4 4.66 6.91 15.42
CA VAL A 4 4.79 6.29 14.09
C VAL A 4 4.91 7.35 13.00
N PHE A 5 4.18 8.46 13.13
CA PHE A 5 4.29 9.59 12.21
C PHE A 5 5.68 10.23 12.28
N ILE A 6 6.19 10.49 13.49
CA ILE A 6 7.53 11.02 13.70
C ILE A 6 8.60 10.05 13.18
N GLY A 7 8.47 8.75 13.48
CA GLY A 7 9.41 7.74 12.98
C GLY A 7 9.45 7.67 11.45
N ARG A 8 8.28 7.76 10.79
CA ARG A 8 8.22 7.85 9.32
C ARG A 8 8.90 9.10 8.79
N LEU A 9 8.71 10.25 9.44
CA LEU A 9 9.34 11.50 9.04
C LEU A 9 10.87 11.42 9.16
N PHE A 10 11.38 10.86 10.25
CA PHE A 10 12.83 10.68 10.44
C PHE A 10 13.45 9.77 9.39
N ILE A 11 12.81 8.63 9.10
CA ILE A 11 13.26 7.73 8.03
C ILE A 11 13.19 8.45 6.68
N ALA A 12 12.09 9.13 6.37
CA ALA A 12 11.89 9.83 5.11
C ALA A 12 12.95 10.91 4.85
N VAL A 13 13.28 11.72 5.87
CA VAL A 13 14.27 12.80 5.75
C VAL A 13 15.63 12.27 5.28
N ILE A 14 16.05 11.11 5.78
CA ILE A 14 17.32 10.49 5.37
C ILE A 14 17.33 10.22 3.87
N PHE A 15 16.25 9.65 3.33
CA PHE A 15 16.14 9.35 1.89
C PHE A 15 15.98 10.59 1.03
N VAL A 16 15.22 11.58 1.49
CA VAL A 16 15.05 12.85 0.76
C VAL A 16 16.39 13.58 0.64
N VAL A 17 17.12 13.72 1.74
CA VAL A 17 18.44 14.39 1.74
C VAL A 17 19.45 13.58 0.93
N SER A 18 19.46 12.25 1.07
CA SER A 18 20.33 11.37 0.29
C SER A 18 20.05 11.48 -1.22
N GLY A 19 18.77 11.45 -1.62
CA GLY A 19 18.35 11.56 -3.01
C GLY A 19 18.73 12.92 -3.62
N ILE A 20 18.50 14.03 -2.90
CA ILE A 20 18.92 15.36 -3.33
C ILE A 20 20.44 15.42 -3.52
N ASN A 21 21.22 14.93 -2.54
CA ASN A 21 22.68 14.92 -2.65
C ASN A 21 23.17 14.14 -3.87
N LYS A 22 22.56 12.99 -4.18
CA LYS A 22 22.90 12.20 -5.38
C LYS A 22 22.55 12.92 -6.69
N LEU A 23 21.49 13.72 -6.71
CA LEU A 23 21.07 14.50 -7.88
C LEU A 23 21.88 15.79 -8.07
N ILE A 24 22.43 16.37 -7.00
CA ILE A 24 23.37 17.50 -7.09
C ILE A 24 24.76 16.99 -7.50
N HIS A 25 25.21 15.89 -6.90
CA HIS A 25 26.54 15.30 -7.08
C HIS A 25 26.49 14.04 -7.96
N VAL A 26 25.92 14.17 -9.16
CA VAL A 26 25.73 13.04 -10.09
C VAL A 26 27.07 12.43 -10.50
N ALA A 27 28.09 13.27 -10.75
CA ALA A 27 29.42 12.82 -11.17
C ALA A 27 30.08 11.96 -10.10
N ASP A 28 30.09 12.42 -8.85
CA ASP A 28 30.67 11.70 -7.70
C ASP A 28 29.92 10.39 -7.46
N THR A 29 28.59 10.42 -7.54
CA THR A 29 27.75 9.24 -7.36
C THR A 29 27.99 8.20 -8.47
N ASN A 30 28.11 8.63 -9.74
CA ASN A 30 28.46 7.74 -10.83
C ASN A 30 29.85 7.13 -10.65
N ALA A 31 30.84 7.91 -10.19
CA ALA A 31 32.18 7.40 -9.89
C ALA A 31 32.13 6.31 -8.80
N MET A 32 31.36 6.52 -7.73
CA MET A 32 31.15 5.50 -6.70
C MET A 32 30.47 4.25 -7.25
N ILE A 33 29.43 4.39 -8.05
CA ILE A 33 28.68 3.27 -8.66
C ILE A 33 29.59 2.45 -9.58
N SER A 34 30.39 3.12 -10.41
CA SER A 34 31.37 2.45 -11.27
C SER A 34 32.46 1.75 -10.47
N ALA A 35 32.94 2.35 -9.37
CA ALA A 35 33.89 1.71 -8.46
C ALA A 35 33.30 0.45 -7.78
N ALA A 36 31.99 0.39 -7.57
CA ALA A 36 31.29 -0.78 -7.06
C ALA A 36 31.09 -1.89 -8.11
N GLY A 37 31.47 -1.67 -9.38
CA GLY A 37 31.32 -2.62 -10.48
C GLY A 37 29.95 -2.60 -11.17
N LEU A 38 29.15 -1.58 -10.92
CA LEU A 38 27.82 -1.41 -11.52
C LEU A 38 27.88 -0.54 -12.79
N PRO A 39 26.95 -0.72 -13.75
CA PRO A 39 26.88 0.11 -14.95
C PRO A 39 26.74 1.60 -14.61
N GLY A 40 27.50 2.44 -15.31
CA GLY A 40 27.36 3.90 -15.21
C GLY A 40 25.96 4.37 -15.61
N GLY A 41 25.53 5.52 -15.08
CA GLY A 41 24.22 6.12 -15.39
C GLY A 41 23.11 5.76 -14.41
N LEU A 42 23.38 4.93 -13.40
CA LEU A 42 22.43 4.62 -12.33
C LEU A 42 22.30 5.73 -11.28
N ALA A 43 23.20 6.73 -11.24
CA ALA A 43 23.15 7.82 -10.27
C ALA A 43 21.82 8.60 -10.30
N ILE A 44 21.32 8.95 -11.50
CA ILE A 44 20.07 9.71 -11.65
C ILE A 44 18.86 8.84 -11.26
N PRO A 45 18.67 7.61 -11.79
CA PRO A 45 17.58 6.74 -11.37
C PRO A 45 17.56 6.45 -9.87
N THR A 46 18.73 6.19 -9.26
CA THR A 46 18.82 5.89 -7.82
C THR A 46 18.53 7.11 -6.95
N GLY A 47 19.08 8.28 -7.30
CA GLY A 47 18.78 9.53 -6.59
C GLY A 47 17.30 9.92 -6.68
N LEU A 48 16.71 9.81 -7.88
CA LEU A 48 15.30 10.10 -8.09
C LEU A 48 14.39 9.10 -7.34
N PHE A 49 14.76 7.82 -7.37
CA PHE A 49 14.06 6.77 -6.63
C PHE A 49 14.05 7.03 -5.13
N GLU A 50 15.20 7.34 -4.53
CA GLU A 50 15.31 7.66 -3.09
C GLU A 50 14.48 8.89 -2.73
N LEU A 51 14.52 9.92 -3.55
CA LEU A 51 13.77 11.16 -3.33
C LEU A 51 12.25 10.90 -3.35
N ILE A 52 11.75 10.26 -4.42
CA ILE A 52 10.32 9.96 -4.57
C ILE A 52 9.87 9.02 -3.44
N ALA A 53 10.63 7.98 -3.15
CA ALA A 53 10.29 7.03 -2.10
C ALA A 53 10.29 7.67 -0.71
N GLY A 54 11.27 8.53 -0.40
CA GLY A 54 11.30 9.31 0.83
C GLY A 54 10.06 10.17 1.00
N VAL A 55 9.64 10.87 -0.06
CA VAL A 55 8.41 11.68 -0.06
C VAL A 55 7.17 10.79 0.12
N CYS A 56 7.09 9.63 -0.54
CA CYS A 56 5.98 8.69 -0.36
C CYS A 56 5.89 8.16 1.09
N ILE A 57 7.02 7.85 1.73
CA ILE A 57 7.09 7.45 3.15
C ILE A 57 6.63 8.59 4.06
N ALA A 58 7.04 9.83 3.77
CA ALA A 58 6.62 11.01 4.53
C ALA A 58 5.11 11.25 4.42
N LEU A 59 4.56 11.24 3.21
CA LEU A 59 3.13 11.49 2.95
C LEU A 59 2.23 10.32 3.33
N GLY A 60 2.75 9.11 3.38
CA GLY A 60 1.98 7.92 3.76
C GLY A 60 1.31 7.25 2.58
N ILE A 61 1.91 7.40 1.41
CA ILE A 61 1.40 6.86 0.15
C ILE A 61 2.12 5.55 -0.11
N ALA A 62 1.37 4.45 -0.24
CA ALA A 62 1.90 3.12 -0.52
C ALA A 62 3.03 2.70 0.46
N THR A 63 2.94 3.09 1.74
CA THR A 63 4.06 2.98 2.70
C THR A 63 4.57 1.56 2.79
N ARG A 64 3.69 0.56 2.73
CA ARG A 64 4.07 -0.85 2.78
C ARG A 64 4.96 -1.22 1.59
N LEU A 65 4.53 -0.90 0.37
CA LEU A 65 5.27 -1.24 -0.84
C LEU A 65 6.58 -0.45 -0.94
N VAL A 66 6.56 0.84 -0.61
CA VAL A 66 7.75 1.68 -0.64
C VAL A 66 8.77 1.24 0.42
N SER A 67 8.32 0.88 1.63
CA SER A 67 9.23 0.48 2.71
C SER A 67 10.00 -0.79 2.39
N ILE A 68 9.34 -1.80 1.81
CA ILE A 68 10.02 -3.06 1.45
C ILE A 68 11.00 -2.86 0.28
N LEU A 69 10.63 -2.02 -0.69
CA LEU A 69 11.49 -1.68 -1.81
C LEU A 69 12.74 -0.91 -1.35
N LEU A 70 12.56 0.07 -0.45
CA LEU A 70 13.67 0.80 0.18
C LEU A 70 14.52 -0.08 1.08
N ALA A 71 13.93 -1.01 1.83
CA ALA A 71 14.70 -1.93 2.66
C ALA A 71 15.61 -2.81 1.80
N GLY A 72 15.07 -3.38 0.71
CA GLY A 72 15.86 -4.13 -0.26
C GLY A 72 16.97 -3.27 -0.89
N PHE A 73 16.65 -2.03 -1.30
CA PHE A 73 17.62 -1.09 -1.84
C PHE A 73 18.76 -0.79 -0.85
N VAL A 74 18.44 -0.49 0.41
CA VAL A 74 19.46 -0.21 1.44
C VAL A 74 20.33 -1.44 1.70
N LEU A 75 19.75 -2.63 1.76
CA LEU A 75 20.52 -3.87 1.89
C LEU A 75 21.47 -4.09 0.71
N LEU A 76 21.02 -3.83 -0.52
CA LEU A 76 21.90 -3.84 -1.71
C LEU A 76 23.05 -2.84 -1.56
N THR A 77 22.80 -1.61 -1.07
CA THR A 77 23.88 -0.64 -0.87
C THR A 77 24.93 -1.10 0.16
N ILE A 78 24.51 -1.83 1.20
CA ILE A 78 25.46 -2.43 2.16
C ILE A 78 26.34 -3.46 1.45
N LEU A 79 25.73 -4.37 0.69
CA LEU A 79 26.45 -5.45 0.00
C LEU A 79 27.43 -4.95 -1.07
N PHE A 80 27.07 -3.90 -1.82
CA PHE A 80 27.92 -3.40 -2.90
C PHE A 80 29.01 -2.44 -2.42
N PHE A 81 28.71 -1.56 -1.45
CA PHE A 81 29.56 -0.42 -1.08
C PHE A 81 30.26 -0.56 0.28
N HIS A 82 29.89 -1.53 1.12
CA HIS A 82 30.47 -1.68 2.48
C HIS A 82 31.07 -3.08 2.66
N ARG A 83 31.90 -3.51 1.70
CA ARG A 83 32.57 -4.82 1.73
C ARG A 83 33.84 -4.85 2.58
N GLU A 84 34.43 -3.69 2.87
CA GLU A 84 35.65 -3.58 3.67
C GLU A 84 35.30 -3.26 5.13
N PHE A 85 34.85 -4.27 5.86
CA PHE A 85 34.59 -4.18 7.30
C PHE A 85 35.83 -3.87 8.16
N THR A 86 37.00 -3.81 7.52
CA THR A 86 38.29 -3.46 8.14
C THR A 86 38.43 -1.95 8.36
N ASP A 87 37.70 -1.12 7.61
CA ASP A 87 37.61 0.33 7.85
C ASP A 87 36.46 0.62 8.86
N PRO A 88 36.76 1.17 10.05
CA PRO A 88 35.75 1.55 11.04
C PRO A 88 34.65 2.46 10.49
N MET A 89 34.98 3.32 9.52
CA MET A 89 34.01 4.25 8.92
C MET A 89 32.98 3.51 8.06
N GLN A 90 33.44 2.55 7.24
CA GLN A 90 32.55 1.71 6.44
C GLN A 90 31.70 0.79 7.32
N ALA A 91 32.29 0.18 8.36
CA ALA A 91 31.54 -0.65 9.29
C ALA A 91 30.42 0.15 9.99
N MET A 92 30.69 1.39 10.40
CA MET A 92 29.69 2.27 11.02
C MET A 92 28.58 2.66 10.02
N ALA A 93 28.94 2.99 8.78
CA ALA A 93 27.96 3.31 7.74
C ALA A 93 27.08 2.11 7.38
N ALA A 94 27.64 0.90 7.34
CA ALA A 94 26.91 -0.35 7.15
C ALA A 94 25.91 -0.60 8.28
N MET A 95 26.34 -0.43 9.55
CA MET A 95 25.47 -0.58 10.71
C MET A 95 24.32 0.45 10.72
N LYS A 96 24.61 1.70 10.35
CA LYS A 96 23.57 2.74 10.18
C LYS A 96 22.54 2.32 9.13
N ASN A 97 23.01 1.88 7.97
CA ASN A 97 22.13 1.42 6.89
C ASN A 97 21.33 0.17 7.29
N LEU A 98 21.93 -0.75 8.06
CA LEU A 98 21.24 -1.92 8.59
C LEU A 98 20.11 -1.52 9.56
N ALA A 99 20.36 -0.54 10.44
CA ALA A 99 19.35 0.01 11.33
C ALA A 99 18.21 0.69 10.56
N ILE A 100 18.52 1.43 9.48
CA ILE A 100 17.52 2.04 8.60
C ILE A 100 16.67 0.96 7.92
N ALA A 101 17.30 -0.09 7.38
CA ALA A 101 16.59 -1.23 6.79
C ALA A 101 15.66 -1.91 7.81
N GLY A 102 16.12 -2.11 9.05
CA GLY A 102 15.30 -2.61 10.14
C GLY A 102 14.09 -1.71 10.44
N GLY A 103 14.30 -0.39 10.52
CA GLY A 103 13.22 0.59 10.70
C GLY A 103 12.18 0.55 9.57
N LEU A 104 12.61 0.37 8.33
CA LEU A 104 11.74 0.20 7.17
C LEU A 104 10.96 -1.12 7.21
N LEU A 105 11.58 -2.22 7.66
CA LEU A 105 10.88 -3.49 7.85
C LEU A 105 9.84 -3.42 8.98
N CYS A 106 10.15 -2.71 10.08
CA CYS A 106 9.16 -2.40 11.10
C CYS A 106 8.01 -1.59 10.49
N LEU A 107 8.30 -0.57 9.68
CA LEU A 107 7.28 0.24 9.01
C LEU A 107 6.42 -0.57 8.05
N PHE A 108 7.00 -1.55 7.35
CA PHE A 108 6.28 -2.54 6.54
C PHE A 108 5.29 -3.34 7.40
N GLY A 109 5.73 -3.83 8.56
CA GLY A 109 4.89 -4.57 9.52
C GLY A 109 3.76 -3.71 10.11
N TYR A 110 4.01 -2.43 10.35
CA TYR A 110 3.04 -1.47 10.90
C TYR A 110 2.19 -0.74 9.86
N GLY A 111 2.24 -1.16 8.58
CA GLY A 111 1.56 -0.51 7.45
C GLY A 111 0.03 -0.35 7.56
N ASN A 112 -0.60 -0.89 8.61
CA ASN A 112 -2.04 -0.76 8.89
C ASN A 112 -2.37 0.35 9.93
N THR A 113 -1.52 1.36 10.08
CA THR A 113 -1.81 2.47 11.00
C THR A 113 -2.99 3.30 10.45
N ARG A 114 -4.05 3.43 11.26
CA ARG A 114 -5.36 4.07 11.01
C ARG A 114 -5.37 5.43 10.26
N TRP A 115 -4.23 6.11 10.16
CA TRP A 115 -4.05 7.45 9.58
C TRP A 115 -3.23 7.47 8.28
N SER A 116 -2.88 6.31 7.72
CA SER A 116 -2.32 6.23 6.37
C SER A 116 -3.43 6.34 5.31
N TYR A 117 -3.15 6.98 4.17
CA TYR A 117 -4.08 7.02 3.03
C TYR A 117 -4.52 5.60 2.63
N ASP A 118 -3.60 4.64 2.71
CA ASP A 118 -3.88 3.22 2.45
C ASP A 118 -4.90 2.63 3.44
N ALA A 119 -4.82 3.01 4.71
CA ALA A 119 -5.76 2.55 5.74
C ALA A 119 -7.16 3.15 5.53
N LEU A 120 -7.25 4.41 5.09
CA LEU A 120 -8.51 5.05 4.73
C LEU A 120 -9.13 4.40 3.48
N ARG A 121 -8.30 4.08 2.47
CA ARG A 121 -8.74 3.42 1.24
C ARG A 121 -9.22 1.99 1.50
N GLN A 122 -8.57 1.24 2.40
CA GLN A 122 -9.02 -0.08 2.80
C GLN A 122 -10.38 -0.04 3.50
N ARG A 123 -10.58 0.87 4.46
CA ARG A 123 -11.88 1.07 5.13
C ARG A 123 -13.02 1.30 4.14
N ARG A 124 -12.81 2.20 3.17
CA ARG A 124 -13.82 2.48 2.14
C ARG A 124 -14.14 1.27 1.27
N ARG A 125 -13.14 0.44 0.94
CA ARG A 125 -13.35 -0.81 0.19
C ARG A 125 -14.16 -1.82 0.99
N ASP A 126 -13.87 -1.95 2.28
CA ASP A 126 -14.57 -2.89 3.16
C ASP A 126 -16.04 -2.47 3.37
N GLU A 127 -16.30 -1.17 3.51
CA GLU A 127 -17.66 -0.60 3.58
C GLU A 127 -18.47 -0.88 2.32
N LEU A 128 -17.89 -0.64 1.14
CA LEU A 128 -18.54 -0.94 -0.15
C LEU A 128 -18.80 -2.44 -0.33
N ALA A 129 -17.88 -3.29 0.13
CA ALA A 129 -18.06 -4.75 0.07
C ALA A 129 -19.24 -5.21 0.93
N ARG A 130 -19.43 -4.62 2.12
CA ARG A 130 -20.58 -4.89 2.99
C ARG A 130 -21.89 -4.44 2.35
N HIS A 131 -21.94 -3.21 1.85
CA HIS A 131 -23.14 -2.67 1.21
C HIS A 131 -23.54 -3.47 -0.04
N ASN A 132 -22.56 -3.90 -0.85
CA ASN A 132 -22.81 -4.76 -2.00
C ASN A 132 -23.27 -6.18 -1.59
N ALA A 133 -22.80 -6.70 -0.45
CA ALA A 133 -23.26 -7.98 0.07
C ALA A 133 -24.71 -7.88 0.57
N GLU A 134 -25.06 -6.83 1.30
CA GLU A 134 -26.42 -6.55 1.77
C GLU A 134 -27.39 -6.38 0.59
N ALA A 135 -27.04 -5.59 -0.42
CA ALA A 135 -27.87 -5.42 -1.61
C ALA A 135 -28.14 -6.74 -2.35
N ARG A 136 -27.15 -7.65 -2.41
CA ARG A 136 -27.32 -8.99 -3.01
C ARG A 136 -28.26 -9.87 -2.20
N LEU A 137 -28.24 -9.77 -0.87
CA LEU A 137 -29.17 -10.50 0.00
C LEU A 137 -30.59 -9.99 -0.19
N THR A 138 -30.78 -8.67 -0.16
CA THR A 138 -32.09 -8.05 -0.41
C THR A 138 -32.63 -8.40 -1.80
N GLU A 139 -31.78 -8.38 -2.83
CA GLU A 139 -32.17 -8.83 -4.18
C GLU A 139 -32.56 -10.30 -4.22
N ALA A 140 -31.86 -11.17 -3.49
CA ALA A 140 -32.16 -12.59 -3.41
C ALA A 140 -33.50 -12.84 -2.70
N GLU A 141 -33.76 -12.14 -1.59
CA GLU A 141 -35.04 -12.18 -0.85
C GLU A 141 -36.20 -11.69 -1.71
N LEU A 142 -36.03 -10.56 -2.42
CA LEU A 142 -37.05 -10.04 -3.34
C LEU A 142 -37.34 -11.00 -4.49
N ARG A 143 -36.32 -11.71 -5.00
CA ARG A 143 -36.50 -12.74 -6.04
C ARG A 143 -37.24 -13.96 -5.50
N ALA A 144 -36.92 -14.42 -4.28
CA ALA A 144 -37.63 -15.51 -3.62
C ALA A 144 -39.10 -15.15 -3.37
N ALA A 145 -39.36 -13.98 -2.77
CA ALA A 145 -40.72 -13.49 -2.52
C ALA A 145 -41.54 -13.33 -3.82
N ARG A 146 -40.93 -12.85 -4.91
CA ARG A 146 -41.58 -12.77 -6.23
C ARG A 146 -41.85 -14.15 -6.83
N ALA A 147 -40.97 -15.12 -6.62
CA ALA A 147 -41.15 -16.48 -7.08
C ALA A 147 -42.27 -17.19 -6.29
N GLU A 148 -42.31 -17.01 -4.98
CA GLU A 148 -43.36 -17.50 -4.09
C GLU A 148 -44.71 -16.87 -4.43
N GLY A 149 -44.79 -15.53 -4.52
CA GLY A 149 -46.02 -14.84 -4.90
C GLY A 149 -46.51 -15.22 -6.30
N ARG A 150 -45.60 -15.52 -7.24
CA ARG A 150 -45.97 -16.05 -8.57
C ARG A 150 -46.47 -17.49 -8.48
N ALA A 151 -45.90 -18.32 -7.61
CA ALA A 151 -46.36 -19.69 -7.40
C ALA A 151 -47.75 -19.73 -6.74
N GLU A 152 -47.98 -18.88 -5.74
CA GLU A 152 -49.29 -18.73 -5.09
C GLU A 152 -50.37 -18.23 -6.06
N ALA A 153 -50.05 -17.23 -6.89
CA ALA A 153 -50.99 -16.71 -7.90
C ALA A 153 -51.37 -17.74 -8.97
N VAL A 154 -50.49 -18.70 -9.26
CA VAL A 154 -50.75 -19.80 -10.21
C VAL A 154 -51.50 -20.96 -9.54
N GLY A 155 -51.30 -21.18 -8.24
CA GLY A 155 -51.93 -22.26 -7.47
C GLY A 155 -53.29 -21.90 -6.83
N ALA A 156 -53.61 -20.61 -6.68
CA ALA A 156 -54.87 -20.17 -6.10
C ALA A 156 -56.06 -20.54 -7.01
N PRO A 157 -57.06 -21.29 -6.53
CA PRO A 157 -58.26 -21.55 -7.32
C PRO A 157 -58.94 -20.21 -7.60
N VAL A 158 -59.11 -19.87 -8.89
CA VAL A 158 -59.88 -18.70 -9.30
C VAL A 158 -61.34 -18.96 -8.93
N VAL A 159 -61.75 -18.52 -7.74
CA VAL A 159 -63.15 -18.52 -7.32
C VAL A 159 -63.85 -17.43 -8.13
N VAL A 160 -64.31 -17.79 -9.32
CA VAL A 160 -65.27 -16.98 -10.07
C VAL A 160 -66.57 -17.01 -9.27
N GLU A 161 -66.82 -15.97 -8.48
CA GLU A 161 -68.12 -15.75 -7.86
C GLU A 161 -69.13 -15.49 -8.99
N LYS A 162 -69.76 -16.57 -9.49
CA LYS A 162 -70.86 -16.48 -10.45
C LYS A 162 -72.01 -15.78 -9.76
N ARG A 163 -72.12 -14.47 -9.93
CA ARG A 163 -73.33 -13.74 -9.53
C ARG A 163 -74.51 -14.32 -10.32
N PRO A 164 -75.57 -14.83 -9.66
CA PRO A 164 -76.70 -15.40 -10.34
C PRO A 164 -77.42 -14.31 -11.16
N PHE A 165 -77.67 -14.63 -12.42
CA PHE A 165 -78.17 -13.68 -13.43
C PHE A 165 -79.56 -13.09 -13.15
N TRP A 166 -80.28 -13.62 -12.16
CA TRP A 166 -81.62 -13.18 -11.76
C TRP A 166 -81.62 -12.02 -10.75
N ARG A 167 -80.45 -11.55 -10.31
CA ARG A 167 -80.32 -10.31 -9.51
C ARG A 167 -79.94 -9.13 -10.42
N ARG A 168 -80.89 -8.61 -11.19
CA ARG A 168 -80.90 -7.25 -11.75
C ARG A 168 -82.30 -6.69 -11.73
#